data_AF-A0A5J4TCT0-F1
#
_entry.id   AF-A0A5J4TCT0-F1
#
_cell.length_a   1.000
_cell.length_b   1.000
_cell.length_c   1.000
_cell.angle_alpha   90.00
_cell.angle_beta   90.00
_cell.angle_gamma   90.00
#
_symmetry.space_group_name_H-M   'P 1'
#
loop_
_entity.id
_entity.type
_entity.pdbx_description
1 polymer ?
#
loop_
_entity_poly.entity_id
_entity_poly.type
_entity_poly.pdbx_seq_one_letter_code
_entity_poly.pdbx_strand_id
1 'polypeptide(L)'
;LDEKKILGLAIENEGTEMIALAPKNYYIKVGEKEKIKLKGVNQKTTKISKQNIVDNINSGTITKATNMRLGQKNYIMSKIATQKNGITGIHTKAIVLKDQSCCPYVLGLKASDYIIDQ
;
A
#
# COMPACT_ATOMS: atom_id res chain seq x y z
N LEU A 1 12.53 -5.91 -35.25
CA LEU A 1 11.60 -5.60 -34.14
C LEU A 1 11.56 -6.84 -33.28
N ASP A 2 11.85 -6.73 -31.99
CA ASP A 2 11.77 -7.87 -31.08
C ASP A 2 10.32 -8.34 -31.00
N GLU A 3 10.02 -9.53 -31.52
CA GLU A 3 8.68 -10.10 -31.48
C GLU A 3 8.38 -10.58 -30.06
N LYS A 4 7.42 -9.93 -29.40
CA LYS A 4 6.93 -10.38 -28.09
C LYS A 4 6.15 -11.67 -28.27
N LYS A 5 6.63 -12.77 -27.67
CA LYS A 5 5.89 -14.03 -27.59
C LYS A 5 4.62 -13.84 -26.76
N ILE A 6 3.49 -14.38 -27.23
CA ILE A 6 2.28 -14.54 -26.43
C ILE A 6 2.62 -15.39 -25.19
N LEU A 7 2.25 -14.91 -24.00
CA LEU A 7 2.60 -15.50 -22.70
C LEU A 7 4.10 -15.59 -22.41
N GLY A 8 4.94 -14.91 -23.21
CA GLY A 8 6.36 -14.78 -22.93
C GLY A 8 6.60 -13.84 -21.74
N LEU A 9 7.63 -14.14 -20.95
CA LEU A 9 8.11 -13.22 -19.92
C LEU A 9 8.83 -12.06 -20.62
N ALA A 10 8.29 -10.86 -20.46
CA ALA A 10 8.89 -9.64 -20.96
C ALA A 10 9.17 -8.72 -19.76
N ILE A 11 10.43 -8.33 -19.60
CA ILE A 11 10.83 -7.40 -18.53
C ILE A 11 10.34 -6.01 -18.92
N GLU A 12 9.43 -5.45 -18.14
CA GLU A 12 8.85 -4.12 -18.45
C GLU A 12 9.76 -2.97 -18.01
N ASN A 13 10.42 -3.11 -16.86
CA ASN A 13 11.31 -2.10 -16.30
C ASN A 13 12.35 -2.79 -15.40
N GLU A 14 13.59 -2.31 -15.46
CA GLU A 14 14.65 -2.65 -14.51
C GLU A 14 15.04 -1.38 -13.76
N GLY A 15 15.46 -1.53 -12.51
CA GLY A 15 15.84 -0.39 -11.68
C GLY A 15 17.03 -0.71 -10.79
N THR A 16 17.82 0.31 -10.49
CA THR A 16 19.01 0.20 -9.63
C THR A 16 18.65 0.10 -8.16
N GLU A 17 17.50 0.64 -7.77
CA GLU A 17 17.00 0.64 -6.40
C GLU A 17 15.49 0.34 -6.39
N MET A 18 15.03 -0.51 -5.48
CA MET A 18 13.61 -0.81 -5.30
C MET A 18 13.28 -0.97 -3.80
N ILE A 19 12.18 -0.36 -3.37
CA ILE A 19 11.64 -0.52 -2.01
C ILE A 19 10.16 -0.88 -2.14
N ALA A 20 9.76 -2.04 -1.63
CA ALA A 20 8.39 -2.54 -1.74
C ALA A 20 7.79 -2.75 -0.35
N LEU A 21 6.69 -2.05 -0.06
CA LEU A 21 5.93 -2.21 1.18
C LEU A 21 4.91 -3.35 1.07
N ALA A 22 4.25 -3.43 -0.09
CA ALA A 22 3.23 -4.41 -0.39
C ALA A 22 3.02 -4.57 -1.90
N PRO A 23 2.29 -5.60 -2.34
CA PRO A 23 1.88 -5.72 -3.73
C PRO A 23 1.22 -4.42 -4.22
N LYS A 24 1.74 -3.87 -5.33
CA LYS A 24 1.28 -2.61 -5.95
C LYS A 24 1.53 -1.32 -5.13
N ASN A 25 2.34 -1.39 -4.07
CA ASN A 25 2.81 -0.24 -3.27
C ASN A 25 4.35 -0.27 -3.14
N TYR A 26 5.05 0.38 -4.08
CA TYR A 26 6.51 0.33 -4.16
C TYR A 26 7.11 1.59 -4.80
N TYR A 27 8.38 1.81 -4.49
CA TYR A 27 9.29 2.72 -5.17
C TYR A 27 10.26 1.91 -6.02
N ILE A 28 10.57 2.38 -7.23
CA ILE A 28 11.65 1.87 -8.06
C ILE A 28 12.35 3.02 -8.77
N LYS A 29 13.68 2.97 -8.84
CA LYS A 29 14.53 3.93 -9.57
C LYS A 29 14.96 3.32 -10.89
N VAL A 30 14.39 3.79 -11.99
CA VAL A 30 14.66 3.32 -13.35
C VAL A 30 15.61 4.31 -14.02
N GLY A 31 16.90 3.99 -14.03
CA GLY A 31 17.96 4.94 -14.41
C GLY A 31 17.98 6.15 -13.49
N GLU A 32 17.80 7.35 -14.04
CA GLU A 32 17.72 8.61 -13.27
C GLU A 32 16.29 8.96 -12.82
N LYS A 33 15.27 8.20 -13.24
CA LYS A 33 13.86 8.50 -12.95
C LYS A 33 13.35 7.68 -11.77
N GLU A 34 12.73 8.38 -10.83
CA GLU A 34 12.02 7.75 -9.72
C GLU A 34 10.57 7.45 -10.08
N LYS A 35 10.12 6.22 -9.80
CA LYS A 35 8.75 5.78 -10.04
C LYS A 35 8.16 5.24 -8.75
N ILE A 36 7.10 5.90 -8.27
CA ILE A 36 6.36 5.49 -7.09
C ILE A 36 5.00 4.95 -7.53
N LYS A 37 4.72 3.68 -7.25
CA LYS A 37 3.43 3.04 -7.50
C LYS A 37 2.71 2.86 -6.17
N LEU A 38 1.52 3.44 -6.05
CA LEU A 38 0.68 3.37 -4.85
C LEU A 38 -0.75 3.05 -5.24
N LYS A 39 -1.30 1.96 -4.69
CA LYS A 39 -2.69 1.56 -4.91
C LYS A 39 -3.60 2.26 -3.90
N GLY A 40 -4.64 2.92 -4.40
CA GLY A 40 -5.67 3.54 -3.55
C GLY A 40 -5.31 4.93 -3.02
N VAL A 41 -4.15 5.47 -3.38
CA VAL A 41 -3.73 6.84 -3.06
C VAL A 41 -3.66 7.67 -4.33
N ASN A 42 -4.28 8.85 -4.31
CA ASN A 42 -4.16 9.81 -5.40
C ASN A 42 -2.89 10.66 -5.22
N GLN A 43 -1.88 10.41 -6.05
CA GLN A 43 -0.59 11.10 -5.97
C GLN A 43 -0.66 12.58 -6.40
N LYS A 44 -1.71 12.99 -7.13
CA LYS A 44 -1.89 14.41 -7.50
C LYS A 44 -2.24 15.27 -6.28
N THR A 45 -2.99 14.72 -5.33
CA THR A 45 -3.41 15.43 -4.12
C THR A 45 -2.48 15.20 -2.95
N THR A 46 -1.92 13.99 -2.84
CA THR A 46 -0.98 13.63 -1.77
C THR A 46 0.36 13.29 -2.40
N LYS A 47 1.32 14.20 -2.30
CA LYS A 47 2.69 13.94 -2.75
C LYS A 47 3.38 13.06 -1.71
N ILE A 48 3.59 11.80 -2.05
CA ILE A 48 4.35 10.85 -1.23
C ILE A 48 5.70 10.65 -1.91
N SER A 49 6.78 10.84 -1.14
CA SER A 49 8.15 10.66 -1.60
C SER A 49 8.74 9.30 -1.19
N LYS A 50 9.91 8.98 -1.74
CA LYS A 50 10.74 7.85 -1.28
C LYS A 50 11.00 7.90 0.23
N GLN A 51 11.31 9.08 0.76
CA GLN A 51 11.61 9.25 2.18
C GLN A 51 10.44 8.84 3.06
N ASN A 52 9.20 9.18 2.69
CA ASN A 52 8.04 8.72 3.45
C ASN A 52 7.96 7.20 3.51
N ILE A 53 8.24 6.50 2.39
CA ILE A 53 8.27 5.02 2.36
C ILE A 53 9.35 4.49 3.32
N VAL A 54 10.54 5.08 3.32
CA VAL A 54 11.65 4.72 4.22
C VAL A 54 11.27 4.95 5.68
N ASP A 55 10.68 6.11 6.01
CA ASP A 55 10.27 6.46 7.37
C ASP A 55 9.13 5.57 7.89
N ASN A 56 8.23 5.12 7.02
CA ASN A 56 7.18 4.16 7.41
C ASN A 56 7.81 2.82 7.85
N ILE A 57 8.87 2.36 7.16
CA ILE A 57 9.57 1.10 7.48
C ILE A 57 10.40 1.25 8.75
N ASN A 58 11.28 2.25 8.79
CA ASN A 58 12.28 2.37 9.85
C ASN A 58 11.69 2.89 11.16
N SER A 59 10.74 3.81 11.08
CA SER A 59 10.22 4.53 12.25
C SER A 59 8.75 4.21 12.54
N GLY A 60 8.14 3.28 11.79
CA GLY A 60 6.74 2.89 11.97
C GLY A 60 5.75 4.04 11.77
N THR A 61 6.15 5.09 11.03
CA THR A 61 5.29 6.25 10.81
C THR A 61 4.04 5.89 10.01
N ILE A 62 3.03 6.76 10.04
CA ILE A 62 1.81 6.63 9.24
C ILE A 62 1.72 7.85 8.34
N THR A 63 1.88 7.64 7.03
CA THR A 63 1.67 8.70 6.05
C THR A 63 0.20 8.82 5.72
N LYS A 64 -0.45 9.92 6.12
CA LYS A 64 -1.85 10.18 5.81
C LYS A 64 -2.01 10.72 4.39
N ALA A 65 -3.10 10.34 3.72
CA ALA A 65 -3.48 10.82 2.40
C ALA A 65 -4.91 11.36 2.41
N THR A 66 -5.16 12.39 1.62
CA THR A 66 -6.49 12.98 1.47
C THR A 66 -7.18 12.33 0.28
N ASN A 67 -8.25 11.58 0.56
CA ASN A 67 -9.12 11.01 -0.46
C ASN A 67 -10.30 11.95 -0.67
N MET A 68 -10.50 12.41 -1.91
CA MET A 68 -11.67 13.19 -2.30
C MET A 68 -12.64 12.27 -3.03
N ARG A 69 -13.89 12.23 -2.55
CA ARG A 69 -15.00 11.58 -3.28
C ARG A 69 -16.12 12.57 -3.51
N LEU A 70 -16.90 12.34 -4.55
CA LEU A 70 -18.21 12.97 -4.71
C LEU A 70 -19.24 12.12 -3.97
N GLY A 71 -20.16 12.76 -3.26
CA GLY A 71 -21.27 12.11 -2.59
C GLY A 71 -22.55 12.90 -2.81
N GLN A 72 -23.65 12.20 -3.05
CA GLN A 72 -24.97 12.82 -3.20
C GLN A 72 -25.83 12.48 -1.99
N LYS A 73 -26.47 13.49 -1.41
CA LYS A 73 -27.47 13.33 -0.34
C LYS A 73 -28.60 14.32 -0.59
N ASN A 74 -29.84 13.84 -0.56
CA ASN A 74 -31.03 14.66 -0.83
C ASN A 74 -30.92 15.45 -2.15
N TYR A 75 -30.48 14.79 -3.22
CA TYR A 75 -30.26 15.39 -4.56
C TYR A 75 -29.17 16.49 -4.63
N ILE A 76 -28.48 16.78 -3.52
CA ILE A 76 -27.36 17.72 -3.49
C ILE A 76 -26.06 16.92 -3.61
N MET A 77 -25.28 17.24 -4.64
CA MET A 77 -23.94 16.71 -4.82
C MET A 77 -22.95 17.53 -3.98
N SER A 78 -22.08 16.85 -3.26
CA SER A 78 -21.04 17.45 -2.44
C SER A 78 -19.70 16.77 -2.70
N LYS A 79 -18.62 17.52 -2.53
CA LYS A 79 -17.26 16.99 -2.56
C LYS A 79 -16.80 16.79 -1.12
N ILE A 80 -16.51 15.54 -0.76
CA ILE A 80 -16.13 15.17 0.60
C ILE A 80 -14.64 14.81 0.59
N ALA A 81 -13.86 15.54 1.37
CA ALA A 81 -12.47 15.22 1.65
C ALA A 81 -12.40 14.39 2.94
N THR A 82 -11.77 13.22 2.88
CA THR A 82 -11.52 12.37 4.03
C THR A 82 -10.04 12.08 4.16
N GLN A 83 -9.49 12.28 5.35
CA GLN A 83 -8.12 11.89 5.63
C GLN A 83 -8.11 10.39 5.98
N LYS A 84 -7.27 9.63 5.28
CA LYS A 84 -7.10 8.19 5.48
C LYS A 84 -5.62 7.87 5.63
N ASN A 85 -5.30 6.69 6.14
CA ASN A 85 -3.94 6.18 6.08
C ASN A 85 -3.61 5.90 4.61
N GLY A 86 -2.66 6.62 4.05
CA GLY A 86 -2.20 6.44 2.68
C GLY A 86 -1.20 5.30 2.61
N ILE A 87 -0.18 5.37 3.46
CA ILE A 87 0.87 4.37 3.57
C ILE A 87 1.15 4.11 5.05
N THR A 88 1.36 2.83 5.36
CA THR A 88 1.74 2.33 6.68
C THR A 88 2.94 1.40 6.51
N GLY A 89 3.82 1.34 7.50
CA GLY A 89 4.93 0.37 7.53
C GLY A 89 4.48 -1.08 7.70
N ILE A 90 3.21 -1.29 8.07
CA ILE A 90 2.62 -2.60 8.34
C ILE A 90 1.47 -2.83 7.36
N HIS A 91 1.54 -3.94 6.64
CA HIS A 91 0.47 -4.43 5.76
C HIS A 91 -0.12 -5.77 6.21
N THR A 92 0.28 -6.26 7.39
CA THR A 92 -0.32 -7.42 8.03
C THR A 92 -1.79 -7.13 8.30
N LYS A 93 -2.68 -7.85 7.61
CA LYS A 93 -4.13 -7.74 7.79
C LYS A 93 -4.70 -8.84 8.66
N ALA A 94 -3.99 -9.96 8.74
CA ALA A 94 -4.39 -11.11 9.50
C ALA A 94 -3.19 -11.80 10.15
N ILE A 95 -3.43 -12.42 11.28
CA ILE A 95 -2.51 -13.33 11.96
C ILE A 95 -3.05 -14.75 11.73
N VAL A 96 -2.20 -15.65 11.27
CA VAL A 96 -2.56 -17.07 11.12
C VAL A 96 -2.29 -17.76 12.46
N LEU A 97 -3.31 -18.43 13.01
CA LEU A 97 -3.25 -19.16 14.26
C LEU A 97 -2.75 -20.60 14.05
N LYS A 98 -2.50 -21.32 15.16
CA LYS A 98 -1.95 -22.68 15.12
C LYS A 98 -2.86 -23.69 14.42
N ASP A 99 -4.17 -23.47 14.48
CA ASP A 99 -5.21 -24.26 13.81
C ASP A 99 -5.43 -23.87 12.33
N GLN A 100 -4.57 -23.02 11.76
CA GLN A 100 -4.69 -22.45 10.40
C GLN A 100 -5.85 -21.47 10.22
N SER A 101 -6.57 -21.11 11.28
CA SER A 101 -7.56 -20.03 11.20
C SER A 101 -6.86 -18.68 11.04
N CYS A 102 -7.57 -17.71 10.44
CA CYS A 102 -7.09 -16.36 10.22
C CYS A 102 -7.84 -15.37 11.11
N CYS A 103 -7.14 -14.68 11.99
CA CYS A 103 -7.71 -13.63 12.82
C CYS A 103 -7.29 -12.23 12.33
N PRO A 104 -8.11 -11.19 12.51
CA PRO A 104 -7.74 -9.82 12.15
C PRO A 104 -6.48 -9.37 12.89
N TYR A 105 -5.54 -8.74 12.20
CA TYR A 105 -4.36 -8.14 12.84
C TYR A 105 -4.78 -6.91 13.66
N VAL A 106 -4.43 -6.90 14.94
CA VAL A 106 -4.55 -5.74 15.83
C VAL A 106 -3.15 -5.37 16.30
N LEU A 107 -2.81 -4.08 16.22
CA LEU A 107 -1.48 -3.59 16.61
C LEU A 107 -1.18 -3.95 18.07
N GLY A 108 -0.07 -4.64 18.29
CA GLY A 108 0.38 -5.07 19.61
C GLY A 108 -0.09 -6.46 20.04
N LEU A 109 -1.08 -7.05 19.34
CA LEU A 109 -1.49 -8.43 19.58
C LEU A 109 -0.66 -9.41 18.76
N LYS A 110 -0.31 -10.52 19.38
CA LYS A 110 0.37 -11.68 18.80
C LYS A 110 -0.62 -12.84 18.66
N ALA A 111 -0.23 -13.87 17.92
CA ALA A 111 -1.02 -15.10 17.80
C ALA A 111 -1.32 -15.77 19.16
N SER A 112 -0.46 -15.58 20.16
CA SER A 112 -0.64 -16.08 21.53
C SER A 112 -1.80 -15.42 22.27
N ASP A 113 -2.23 -14.23 21.84
CA ASP A 113 -3.24 -13.43 22.52
C ASP A 113 -4.66 -13.79 22.05
N TYR A 114 -4.78 -14.68 21.05
CA TYR A 114 -6.05 -15.20 20.56
C TYR A 114 -6.35 -16.54 21.22
N ILE A 115 -7.58 -16.68 21.71
CA ILE A 115 -8.11 -17.93 22.25
C ILE A 115 -8.79 -18.68 21.11
N ILE A 116 -8.45 -19.95 20.94
CA ILE A 116 -9.08 -20.86 19.99
C ILE A 116 -10.04 -21.71 20.83
N ASP A 117 -11.35 -21.50 20.66
CA ASP A 117 -12.35 -22.39 21.25
C ASP A 117 -12.23 -23.77 20.58
N GLN A 118 -12.23 -24.82 21.40
CA GLN A 118 -12.21 -26.22 20.95
C GLN A 118 -13.59 -26.70 20.53
#